data_AF-A0A2K5HPA0-F1
#
_entry.id   AF-A0A2K5HPA0-F1
#
_cell.length_a   1.000
_cell.length_b   1.000
_cell.length_c   1.000
_cell.angle_alpha   90.00
_cell.angle_beta   90.00
_cell.angle_gamma   90.00
#
_symmetry.space_group_name_H-M   'P 1'
#
loop_
_entity.id
_entity.type
_entity.pdbx_description
1 polymer ?
#
loop_
_entity_poly.entity_id
_entity_poly.type
_entity_poly.pdbx_seq_one_letter_code
_entity_poly.pdbx_strand_id
1 'polypeptide(L)' 'MSHTILLVQTTKRPEGRTYAAYESVNECMEGVCEIMNPNSPSITYDISQLFDFINDLADLSCLVYRADAQTYQPYKKRVD' A
#
# COMPACT_ATOMS: atom_id res chain seq x y z
N MET A 1 11.01 12.48 5.65
CA MET A 1 10.09 11.46 6.19
C MET A 1 8.72 12.08 6.19
N SER A 2 7.78 11.47 5.46
CA SER A 2 6.40 11.93 5.36
C SER A 2 5.53 10.80 5.85
N HIS A 3 4.82 11.04 6.95
CA HIS A 3 3.87 10.06 7.49
C HIS A 3 2.92 9.62 6.39
N THR A 4 2.77 8.31 6.23
CA THR A 4 2.02 7.73 5.13
C THR A 4 1.00 6.74 5.67
N ILE A 5 -0.26 6.91 5.28
CA ILE A 5 -1.34 5.99 5.64
C ILE A 5 -1.68 5.17 4.41
N LEU A 6 -1.59 3.85 4.53
CA LEU A 6 -2.00 2.88 3.52
C LEU A 6 -3.45 2.46 3.80
N LEU A 7 -4.30 2.53 2.78
CA LEU A 7 -5.66 2.00 2.80
C LEU A 7 -5.71 0.83 1.82
N VAL A 8 -6.06 -0.35 2.32
CA VAL A 8 -6.10 -1.58 1.51
C VAL A 8 -7.44 -2.27 1.67
N GLN A 9 -7.95 -2.74 0.54
CA GLN A 9 -9.11 -3.60 0.48
C GLN A 9 -8.78 -4.79 -0.43
N THR A 10 -8.55 -5.95 0.17
CA THR A 10 -8.09 -7.16 -0.56
C THR A 10 -9.15 -7.73 -1.49
N THR A 11 -10.42 -7.70 -1.07
CA THR A 11 -11.55 -8.24 -1.85
C THR A 11 -12.66 -7.20 -1.97
N LYS A 12 -13.64 -7.39 -2.88
CA LYS A 12 -14.78 -6.46 -3.02
C LYS A 12 -15.65 -6.33 -1.76
N ARG A 13 -15.48 -7.22 -0.77
CA ARG A 13 -16.19 -7.20 0.50
C ARG A 13 -15.70 -6.03 1.37
N PRO A 14 -16.59 -5.12 1.81
CA PRO A 14 -16.20 -3.95 2.59
C PRO A 14 -15.62 -4.30 3.97
N GLU A 15 -15.93 -5.48 4.51
CA GLU A 15 -15.42 -5.96 5.80
C GLU A 15 -13.91 -6.25 5.76
N GLY A 16 -13.34 -6.45 4.58
CA GLY A 16 -11.90 -6.65 4.38
C GLY A 16 -11.09 -5.36 4.28
N ARG A 17 -11.71 -4.19 4.51
CA ARG A 17 -11.02 -2.90 4.53
C ARG A 17 -10.18 -2.79 5.79
N THR A 18 -8.90 -2.48 5.62
CA THR A 18 -8.00 -2.18 6.71
C THR A 18 -7.05 -1.05 6.34
N TYR A 19 -6.36 -0.50 7.33
CA TYR A 19 -5.37 0.55 7.14
C TYR A 19 -4.12 0.27 7.96
N ALA A 20 -3.00 0.80 7.49
CA ALA A 20 -1.73 0.81 8.22
C ALA A 20 -1.09 2.19 8.09
N ALA A 21 -0.29 2.58 9.06
CA ALA A 21 0.39 3.87 9.08
C ALA A 21 1.89 3.67 9.24
N TYR A 22 2.66 4.45 8.51
CA TYR A 22 4.11 4.34 8.38
C TYR A 22 4.77 5.71 8.53
N GLU A 23 6.04 5.76 8.93
CA GLU A 23 6.76 7.02 9.11
C GLU A 23 7.26 7.59 7.77
N SER A 24 7.35 6.73 6.75
CA SER A 24 7.77 7.09 5.41
C SER A 24 6.98 6.37 4.31
N VAL A 25 7.06 6.91 3.09
CA VAL A 25 6.52 6.25 1.89
C VAL A 25 7.24 4.93 1.62
N ASN A 26 8.54 4.83 1.92
CA ASN A 26 9.32 3.63 1.69
C ASN A 26 8.84 2.47 2.57
N GLU A 27 8.70 2.71 3.88
CA GLU A 27 8.13 1.72 4.82
C GLU A 27 6.71 1.32 4.42
N CYS A 28 5.91 2.27 3.92
CA CYS A 28 4.58 1.97 3.40
C CYS A 28 4.63 1.00 2.21
N MET A 29 5.61 1.14 1.31
CA MET A 29 5.77 0.23 0.17
C MET A 29 6.34 -1.13 0.60
N GLU A 30 7.20 -1.17 1.61
CA GLU A 30 7.66 -2.42 2.23
C GLU A 30 6.46 -3.19 2.84
N GLY A 31 5.56 -2.50 3.54
CA GLY A 31 4.33 -3.08 4.05
C GLY A 31 3.43 -3.69 2.97
N VAL A 32 3.34 -3.08 1.79
CA VAL A 32 2.63 -3.67 0.64
C VAL A 32 3.28 -5.00 0.22
N CYS A 33 4.61 -5.07 0.23
CA CYS A 33 5.34 -6.30 -0.11
C CYS A 33 5.15 -7.39 0.95
N GLU A 34 5.09 -7.03 2.24
CA GLU A 34 4.83 -7.98 3.33
C GLU A 34 3.43 -8.62 3.22
N ILE A 35 2.41 -7.85 2.81
CA ILE A 35 1.05 -8.39 2.60
C ILE A 35 1.06 -9.50 1.52
N MET A 36 1.93 -9.38 0.52
CA MET A 36 2.06 -10.38 -0.55
C MET A 36 2.65 -11.70 -0.04
N ASN A 37 3.50 -11.68 0.99
CA ASN A 37 4.18 -12.88 1.48
C ASN A 37 4.51 -12.81 2.99
N PRO A 38 3.49 -12.93 3.87
CA PRO A 38 3.64 -12.68 5.30
C PRO A 38 4.54 -13.69 6.04
N ASN A 39 4.86 -14.83 5.43
CA ASN A 39 5.65 -15.91 6.04
C ASN A 39 7.09 -15.98 5.51
N SER A 40 7.49 -15.07 4.62
CA SER A 40 8.79 -15.13 3.94
C SER A 40 9.74 -14.07 4.51
N PRO A 41 10.82 -14.44 5.23
CA PRO A 41 11.78 -13.50 5.81
C PRO A 41 12.64 -12.79 4.76
N SER A 42 12.70 -13.34 3.54
CA SER A 42 13.28 -12.70 2.36
C SER A 42 12.36 -13.00 1.19
N ILE A 43 11.87 -11.96 0.54
CA ILE A 43 10.93 -12.07 -0.58
C ILE A 43 11.71 -11.75 -1.85
N THR A 44 11.88 -12.74 -2.72
CA THR A 44 12.37 -12.53 -4.08
C THR A 44 11.15 -12.65 -5.00
N TYR A 45 10.68 -11.52 -5.51
CA TYR A 45 9.57 -11.47 -6.47
C TYR A 45 10.05 -10.79 -7.75
N ASP A 46 9.48 -11.20 -8.88
CA ASP A 46 9.60 -10.41 -10.09
C ASP A 46 8.69 -9.18 -9.98
N ILE A 47 9.11 -8.07 -10.59
CA ILE A 47 8.34 -6.82 -10.55
C ILE A 47 6.93 -7.01 -11.14
N SER A 48 6.80 -7.89 -12.13
CA SER A 48 5.53 -8.26 -12.75
C SER A 48 4.58 -8.91 -11.73
N GLN A 49 5.09 -9.83 -10.90
CA GLN A 49 4.29 -10.51 -9.88
C GLN A 49 3.77 -9.54 -8.81
N LEU A 50 4.58 -8.54 -8.45
CA LEU A 50 4.15 -7.49 -7.54
C LEU A 50 3.02 -6.65 -8.14
N PHE A 51 3.13 -6.28 -9.42
CA PHE A 51 2.08 -5.54 -10.10
C PHE A 51 0.79 -6.36 -10.25
N ASP A 52 0.89 -7.65 -10.59
CA ASP A 52 -0.25 -8.55 -10.66
C ASP A 52 -0.98 -8.63 -9.31
N PHE A 53 -0.24 -8.80 -8.21
CA PHE A 53 -0.81 -8.77 -6.86
C PHE A 53 -1.52 -7.45 -6.56
N ILE A 54 -0.88 -6.30 -6.83
CA ILE A 54 -1.49 -4.97 -6.62
C ILE A 54 -2.74 -4.80 -7.48
N ASN A 55 -2.75 -5.33 -8.70
CA ASN A 55 -3.88 -5.26 -9.62
C ASN A 55 -5.06 -6.09 -9.12
N ASP A 56 -4.81 -7.26 -8.52
CA ASP A 56 -5.83 -8.16 -7.96
C ASP A 56 -6.54 -7.60 -6.71
N LEU A 57 -5.88 -6.70 -5.95
CA LEU A 57 -6.52 -6.04 -4.81
C LEU A 57 -7.76 -5.25 -5.25
N ALA A 58 -8.86 -5.36 -4.51
CA ALA A 58 -10.07 -4.61 -4.87
C ALA A 58 -9.88 -3.09 -4.80
N ASP A 59 -9.13 -2.60 -3.81
CA ASP A 59 -8.71 -1.20 -3.74
C ASP A 59 -7.36 -1.06 -3.01
N LEU A 60 -6.55 -0.13 -3.48
CA LEU A 60 -5.28 0.25 -2.85
C LEU A 60 -5.06 1.75 -3.06
N SER A 61 -4.93 2.47 -1.96
CA SER A 61 -4.60 3.89 -1.97
C SER A 61 -3.71 4.25 -0.79
N CYS A 62 -2.92 5.31 -0.93
CA CYS A 62 -2.13 5.84 0.16
C CYS A 62 -2.32 7.36 0.31
N LEU A 63 -2.21 7.83 1.54
CA LEU A 63 -2.30 9.22 1.93
C LEU A 63 -0.94 9.64 2.45
N VAL A 64 -0.26 10.55 1.74
CA VAL A 64 1.08 11.01 2.13
C VAL A 64 0.98 12.39 2.76
N TYR A 65 1.52 12.53 3.97
CA TYR A 65 1.52 13.80 4.69
C TYR A 65 2.40 14.83 4.00
N ARG A 66 1.80 16.01 3.77
CA ARG A 66 2.41 17.20 3.19
C ARG A 66 2.54 18.25 4.27
N ALA A 67 3.77 18.47 4.74
CA ALA A 67 4.06 19.40 5.83
C ALA A 67 3.82 20.87 5.45
N ASP A 68 3.95 21.22 4.16
CA ASP A 68 3.74 22.57 3.64
C ASP A 68 2.29 23.04 3.74
N ALA A 69 1.35 22.12 3.51
CA ALA A 69 -0.09 22.38 3.58
C ALA A 69 -0.77 21.79 4.81
N GLN A 70 -0.02 21.10 5.68
CA GLN A 70 -0.52 20.32 6.82
C GLN A 70 -1.70 19.38 6.46
N THR A 71 -1.61 18.76 5.28
CA THR A 71 -2.69 17.93 4.71
C THR A 71 -2.15 16.59 4.24
N TYR A 72 -3.06 15.67 3.92
CA TYR A 72 -2.71 14.41 3.29
C TYR A 72 -3.03 14.46 1.81
N GLN A 73 -2.03 14.19 0.98
CA GLN A 73 -2.19 14.04 -0.46
C GLN A 73 -2.58 12.59 -0.78
N PRO A 74 -3.74 12.33 -1.41
CA PRO A 74 -4.11 11.00 -1.82
C PRO A 74 -3.38 10.56 -3.10
N TYR A 75 -3.00 9.30 -3.12
CA TYR A 75 -2.52 8.56 -4.29
C TYR A 75 -3.29 7.24 -4.39
N LYS A 76 -3.67 6.86 -5.59
CA LYS A 76 -4.39 5.61 -5.86
C LYS A 76 -3.52 4.72 -6.74
N LYS A 77 -3.67 3.40 -6.63
CA LYS A 77 -3.10 2.48 -7.61
C LYS A 77 -3.57 2.88 -9.01
N ARG A 78 -2.65 2.90 -9.98
CA ARG A 78 -3.00 3.06 -11.40
C ARG A 78 -3.62 1.75 -11.87
N VAL A 79 -4.69 1.87 -12.65
CA VAL A 79 -5.28 0.76 -13.38
C VAL A 79 -4.92 1.06 -14.84
N ASP A 80 -3.97 0.30 -15.37
CA ASP A 80 -3.66 0.30 -16.80
C ASP A 80 -4.53 -0.73 -17.53
#